data_AF-A0A842YA73-F1
#
_entry.id   AF-A0A842YA73-F1
#
_cell.length_a   1.000
_cell.length_b   1.000
_cell.length_c   1.000
_cell.angle_alpha   90.00
_cell.angle_beta   90.00
_cell.angle_gamma   90.00
#
_symmetry.space_group_name_H-M   'P 1'
#
loop_
_entity.id
_entity.type
_entity.pdbx_description
1 polymer ?
#
loop_
_entity_poly.entity_id
_entity_poly.type
_entity_poly.pdbx_seq_one_letter_code
_entity_poly.pdbx_strand_id
1 'polypeptide(L)'
;GSGHILVYAFEVLYEIYRSQGYLDSEIAPLILNKNLYGLEIDDRAAQLAGFALMMKARMYDKELFNKKISLNLCAIQETREECALNKGKYPELCRLWDFFIDAKNYGSILKVEGFDFERLGDEFELLKRDGTLDSVFAGSKLEELVKQVKLMGRKYSCVVTNPPYMGSRNINTKLNKFISDAYPDSKTDLFAVFIEKCLDFTNSKGFTSMITMQSWMFLSSFEKLRIKILENHKIDTMVHLGPRAFEQIGGEIVSTTAFTIRAW
;
A
#
# COMPACT_ATOMS: atom_id res chain seq x y z
N GLY A 1 6.78 5.23 2.72
CA GLY A 1 8.04 5.95 2.93
C GLY A 1 9.16 4.97 3.29
N SER A 2 10.12 5.40 4.10
CA SER A 2 11.33 4.64 4.50
C SER A 2 11.12 3.45 5.45
N GLY A 3 9.89 2.98 5.65
CA GLY A 3 9.62 1.73 6.37
C GLY A 3 9.52 1.81 7.90
N HIS A 4 9.57 2.99 8.53
CA HIS A 4 9.50 3.16 9.98
C HIS A 4 8.32 2.43 10.66
N ILE A 5 7.11 2.53 10.08
CA ILE A 5 5.91 1.83 10.59
C ILE A 5 6.10 0.31 10.55
N LEU A 6 6.71 -0.21 9.47
CA LEU A 6 6.93 -1.65 9.29
C LEU A 6 8.01 -2.18 10.25
N VAL A 7 9.06 -1.41 10.47
CA VAL A 7 10.12 -1.73 11.44
C VAL A 7 9.54 -1.81 12.86
N TYR A 8 8.66 -0.88 13.24
CA TYR A 8 7.97 -0.94 14.53
C TYR A 8 6.99 -2.12 14.61
N ALA A 9 6.18 -2.32 13.57
CA ALA A 9 5.24 -3.44 13.50
C ALA A 9 5.96 -4.81 13.57
N PHE A 10 7.15 -4.92 13.00
CA PHE A 10 8.00 -6.11 13.13
C PHE A 10 8.25 -6.46 14.59
N GLU A 11 8.62 -5.50 15.44
CA GLU A 11 8.91 -5.75 16.86
C GLU A 11 7.68 -6.19 17.63
N VAL A 12 6.55 -5.52 17.40
CA VAL A 12 5.28 -5.89 18.04
C VAL A 12 4.88 -7.32 17.65
N LEU A 13 4.99 -7.66 16.36
CA LEU A 13 4.70 -9.02 15.89
C LEU A 13 5.70 -10.04 16.46
N TYR A 14 6.97 -9.68 16.61
CA TYR A 14 7.98 -10.55 17.19
C TYR A 14 7.62 -10.96 18.61
N GLU A 15 7.26 -9.98 19.46
CA GLU A 15 6.81 -10.24 20.82
C GLU A 15 5.52 -11.07 20.86
N ILE A 16 4.59 -10.84 19.92
CA ILE A 16 3.39 -11.68 19.80
C ILE A 16 3.77 -13.13 19.49
N TYR A 17 4.55 -13.40 18.45
CA TYR A 17 4.97 -14.77 18.12
C TYR A 17 5.73 -15.44 19.26
N ARG A 18 6.62 -14.71 19.92
CA ARG A 18 7.38 -15.19 21.07
C ARG A 18 6.46 -15.56 22.24
N SER A 19 5.44 -14.74 22.51
CA SER A 19 4.41 -15.03 23.54
C SER A 19 3.59 -16.28 23.24
N GLN A 20 3.47 -16.65 21.96
CA GLN A 20 2.79 -17.87 21.50
C GLN A 20 3.71 -19.11 21.47
N GLY A 21 4.96 -18.98 21.92
CA GLY A 21 5.89 -20.11 22.04
C GLY A 21 6.66 -20.49 20.78
N TYR A 22 6.69 -19.63 19.76
CA TYR A 22 7.51 -19.86 18.57
C TYR A 22 9.00 -19.76 18.88
N LEU A 23 9.83 -20.55 18.18
CA LEU A 23 11.29 -20.46 18.31
C LEU A 23 11.80 -19.17 17.69
N ASP A 24 12.69 -18.44 18.36
CA ASP A 24 13.26 -17.17 17.88
C ASP A 24 13.77 -17.24 16.43
N SER A 25 14.38 -18.38 16.05
CA SER A 25 14.88 -18.64 14.69
C SER A 25 13.80 -18.73 13.61
N GLU A 26 12.53 -18.90 13.97
CA GLU A 26 11.41 -19.05 13.03
C GLU A 26 10.61 -17.76 12.88
N ILE A 27 10.61 -16.92 13.92
CA ILE A 27 9.75 -15.74 14.03
C ILE A 27 10.03 -14.74 12.92
N ALA A 28 11.29 -14.31 12.75
CA ALA A 28 11.64 -13.29 11.78
C ALA A 28 11.27 -13.69 10.33
N PRO A 29 11.61 -14.89 9.83
CA PRO A 29 11.13 -15.37 8.54
C PRO A 29 9.60 -15.38 8.39
N LEU A 30 8.86 -15.78 9.44
CA LEU A 30 7.40 -15.78 9.40
C LEU A 30 6.84 -14.38 9.23
N ILE A 31 7.32 -13.41 10.02
CA ILE A 31 6.87 -12.02 9.96
C ILE A 31 7.12 -11.42 8.57
N LEU A 32 8.34 -11.56 8.05
CA LEU A 32 8.74 -10.97 6.77
C LEU A 32 7.97 -11.57 5.59
N ASN A 33 7.76 -12.88 5.58
CA ASN A 33 7.11 -13.57 4.47
C ASN A 33 5.57 -13.47 4.53
N LYS A 34 4.97 -13.41 5.72
CA LYS A 34 3.51 -13.60 5.89
C LYS A 34 2.76 -12.42 6.47
N ASN A 35 3.40 -11.51 7.19
CA ASN A 35 2.68 -10.49 7.98
C ASN A 35 2.88 -9.06 7.49
N LEU A 36 4.08 -8.70 7.03
CA LEU A 36 4.39 -7.32 6.66
C LEU A 36 4.31 -7.09 5.15
N TYR A 37 3.57 -6.05 4.78
CA TYR A 37 3.28 -5.66 3.40
C TYR A 37 3.41 -4.13 3.26
N GLY A 38 3.86 -3.66 2.10
CA GLY A 38 4.05 -2.22 1.90
C GLY A 38 4.10 -1.82 0.43
N LEU A 39 3.52 -0.65 0.15
CA LEU A 39 3.54 0.01 -1.15
C LEU A 39 4.18 1.40 -0.98
N GLU A 40 5.07 1.75 -1.89
CA GLU A 40 5.77 3.03 -1.91
C GLU A 40 5.91 3.53 -3.35
N ILE A 41 5.78 4.82 -3.60
CA ILE A 41 5.85 5.37 -4.96
C ILE A 41 7.28 5.63 -5.44
N ASP A 42 8.20 5.96 -4.52
CA ASP A 42 9.63 6.18 -4.81
C ASP A 42 10.45 4.89 -4.63
N ASP A 43 11.15 4.48 -5.68
CA ASP A 43 11.93 3.23 -5.67
C ASP A 43 13.01 3.20 -4.57
N ARG A 44 13.67 4.33 -4.32
CA ARG A 44 14.75 4.41 -3.32
C ARG A 44 14.18 4.32 -1.91
N ALA A 45 13.05 4.96 -1.64
CA ALA A 45 12.36 4.87 -0.37
C ALA A 45 11.91 3.42 -0.09
N ALA A 46 11.41 2.70 -1.11
CA ALA A 46 11.04 1.30 -0.99
C ALA A 46 12.25 0.40 -0.71
N GLN A 47 13.37 0.63 -1.40
CA GLN A 47 14.63 -0.08 -1.16
C GLN A 47 15.16 0.16 0.26
N LEU A 48 15.15 1.41 0.72
CA LEU A 48 15.54 1.77 2.08
C LEU A 48 14.63 1.12 3.12
N ALA A 49 13.31 1.07 2.88
CA ALA A 49 12.37 0.38 3.74
C ALA A 49 12.67 -1.13 3.83
N GLY A 50 12.95 -1.77 2.69
CA GLY A 50 13.35 -3.18 2.64
C GLY A 50 14.66 -3.43 3.38
N PHE A 51 15.67 -2.58 3.18
CA PHE A 51 16.93 -2.66 3.90
C PHE A 51 16.74 -2.51 5.41
N ALA A 52 16.04 -1.47 5.85
CA ALA A 52 15.78 -1.22 7.28
C ALA A 52 15.05 -2.39 7.94
N LEU A 53 14.05 -2.96 7.26
CA LEU A 53 13.29 -4.11 7.76
C LEU A 53 14.15 -5.38 7.83
N MET A 54 14.98 -5.65 6.82
CA MET A 54 15.92 -6.78 6.84
C MET A 54 16.97 -6.63 7.94
N MET A 55 17.51 -5.43 8.13
CA MET A 55 18.48 -5.17 9.21
C MET A 55 17.82 -5.34 10.58
N LYS A 56 16.60 -4.83 10.75
CA LYS A 56 15.83 -5.02 11.98
C LYS A 56 15.65 -6.49 12.29
N ALA A 57 15.17 -7.28 11.32
CA ALA A 57 15.00 -8.71 11.49
C ALA A 57 16.31 -9.45 11.79
N ARG A 58 17.42 -9.04 11.17
CA ARG A 58 18.76 -9.61 11.38
C ARG A 58 19.31 -9.38 12.79
N MET A 59 18.81 -8.37 13.52
CA MET A 59 19.13 -8.16 14.94
C MET A 59 18.56 -9.28 15.82
N TYR A 60 17.42 -9.85 15.44
CA TYR A 60 16.73 -10.92 16.18
C TYR A 60 17.14 -12.32 15.71
N ASP A 61 17.52 -12.47 14.43
CA ASP A 61 17.88 -13.76 13.84
C ASP A 61 19.24 -13.68 13.13
N LYS A 62 20.28 -14.27 13.73
CA LYS A 62 21.65 -14.20 13.21
C LYS A 62 21.85 -14.92 11.87
N GLU A 63 21.02 -15.91 11.60
CA GLU A 63 21.12 -16.72 10.38
C GLU A 63 20.12 -16.27 9.32
N LEU A 64 19.48 -15.11 9.49
CA LEU A 64 18.41 -14.63 8.60
C LEU A 64 18.80 -14.63 7.12
N PHE A 65 20.05 -14.22 6.80
CA PHE A 65 20.51 -14.14 5.41
C PHE A 65 20.77 -15.52 4.77
N ASN A 66 20.85 -16.58 5.58
CA ASN A 66 20.94 -17.96 5.10
C ASN A 66 19.54 -18.57 4.87
N LYS A 67 18.47 -17.83 5.18
CA LYS A 67 17.08 -18.28 5.05
C LYS A 67 16.44 -17.69 3.80
N LYS A 68 15.47 -18.42 3.24
CA LYS A 68 14.67 -17.92 2.11
C LYS A 68 13.69 -16.85 2.61
N ILE A 69 13.98 -15.60 2.28
CA ILE A 69 13.15 -14.44 2.64
C ILE A 69 12.61 -13.78 1.37
N SER A 70 11.30 -13.54 1.36
CA SER A 70 10.60 -12.76 0.35
C SER A 70 9.86 -11.62 1.04
N LEU A 71 10.36 -10.40 0.87
CA LEU A 71 9.69 -9.22 1.40
C LEU A 71 8.47 -8.89 0.56
N ASN A 72 7.32 -8.64 1.19
CA ASN A 72 6.12 -8.17 0.49
C ASN A 72 6.07 -6.63 0.38
N LEU A 73 7.22 -6.04 0.07
CA LEU A 73 7.35 -4.62 -0.23
C LEU A 73 7.45 -4.42 -1.74
N CYS A 74 6.79 -3.40 -2.24
CA CYS A 74 6.75 -3.09 -3.67
C CYS A 74 6.82 -1.56 -3.86
N ALA A 75 7.81 -1.13 -4.65
CA ALA A 75 7.80 0.20 -5.24
C ALA A 75 6.81 0.20 -6.41
N ILE A 76 5.93 1.21 -6.50
CA ILE A 76 4.97 1.33 -7.59
C ILE A 76 5.73 1.46 -8.90
N GLN A 77 5.59 0.43 -9.72
CA GLN A 77 6.09 0.33 -11.07
C GLN A 77 5.00 0.78 -12.04
N GLU A 78 5.42 1.57 -13.03
CA GLU A 78 4.58 1.97 -14.15
C GLU A 78 5.10 1.42 -15.48
N THR A 79 4.18 1.35 -16.44
CA THR A 79 4.44 1.17 -17.87
C THR A 79 4.24 2.51 -18.58
N ARG A 80 4.70 2.62 -19.82
CA ARG A 80 4.62 3.86 -20.63
C ARG A 80 3.85 3.69 -21.94
N GLU A 81 3.69 2.46 -22.36
CA GLU A 81 3.16 2.08 -23.66
C GLU A 81 2.22 0.90 -23.46
N GLU A 82 1.35 0.66 -24.43
CA GLU A 82 0.46 -0.49 -24.42
C GLU A 82 1.23 -1.82 -24.48
N CYS A 83 0.56 -2.87 -24.04
CA CYS A 83 1.10 -4.23 -24.03
C CYS A 83 1.50 -4.71 -25.43
N ALA A 84 2.75 -5.12 -25.57
CA ALA A 84 3.28 -5.76 -26.78
C ALA A 84 3.07 -7.29 -26.85
N LEU A 85 2.56 -7.94 -25.79
CA LEU A 85 2.24 -9.38 -25.83
C LEU A 85 1.04 -9.64 -26.75
N ASN A 86 0.95 -10.89 -27.22
CA ASN A 86 -0.23 -11.33 -27.97
C ASN A 86 -1.46 -11.34 -27.05
N LYS A 87 -2.36 -10.34 -27.20
CA LYS A 87 -3.60 -10.20 -26.42
C LYS A 87 -4.54 -11.41 -26.52
N GLY A 88 -4.48 -12.20 -27.58
CA GLY A 88 -5.26 -13.44 -27.71
C GLY A 88 -4.72 -14.58 -26.85
N LYS A 89 -3.41 -14.57 -26.57
CA LYS A 89 -2.72 -15.59 -25.76
C LYS A 89 -2.55 -15.17 -24.30
N TYR A 90 -2.30 -13.88 -24.05
CA TYR A 90 -2.01 -13.32 -22.73
C TYR A 90 -2.90 -12.10 -22.38
N PRO A 91 -4.24 -12.23 -22.45
CA PRO A 91 -5.13 -11.10 -22.23
C PRO A 91 -5.03 -10.49 -20.83
N GLU A 92 -4.89 -11.28 -19.77
CA GLU A 92 -4.80 -10.73 -18.40
C GLU A 92 -3.43 -10.09 -18.14
N LEU A 93 -2.34 -10.63 -18.69
CA LEU A 93 -1.04 -9.95 -18.63
C LEU A 93 -1.04 -8.62 -19.40
N CYS A 94 -1.71 -8.56 -20.56
CA CYS A 94 -1.83 -7.29 -21.27
C CYS A 94 -2.71 -6.29 -20.54
N ARG A 95 -3.81 -6.73 -19.95
CA ARG A 95 -4.63 -5.89 -19.09
C ARG A 95 -3.83 -5.35 -17.90
N LEU A 96 -3.02 -6.18 -17.27
CA LEU A 96 -2.12 -5.77 -16.18
C LEU A 96 -1.15 -4.68 -16.64
N TRP A 97 -0.52 -4.89 -17.80
CA TRP A 97 0.43 -3.96 -18.38
C TRP A 97 -0.21 -2.60 -18.69
N ASP A 98 -1.37 -2.62 -19.35
CA ASP A 98 -2.12 -1.42 -19.74
C ASP A 98 -2.68 -0.68 -18.50
N PHE A 99 -3.07 -1.42 -17.45
CA PHE A 99 -3.57 -0.86 -16.19
C PHE A 99 -2.54 -0.01 -15.45
N PHE A 100 -1.26 -0.31 -15.59
CA PHE A 100 -0.17 0.41 -14.92
C PHE A 100 0.50 1.48 -15.78
N ILE A 101 -0.11 1.90 -16.88
CA ILE A 101 0.35 3.06 -17.64
C ILE A 101 0.27 4.30 -16.75
N ASP A 102 1.38 5.05 -16.65
CA ASP A 102 1.52 6.23 -15.77
C ASP A 102 1.23 5.94 -14.27
N ALA A 103 1.39 4.70 -13.81
CA ALA A 103 1.02 4.30 -12.44
C ALA A 103 1.71 5.13 -11.34
N LYS A 104 2.91 5.67 -11.56
CA LYS A 104 3.58 6.52 -10.55
C LYS A 104 2.92 7.88 -10.40
N ASN A 105 2.05 8.29 -11.32
CA ASN A 105 1.26 9.50 -11.15
C ASN A 105 0.14 9.33 -10.11
N TYR A 106 -0.34 8.11 -9.94
CA TYR A 106 -1.46 7.77 -9.06
C TYR A 106 -0.96 7.11 -7.78
N GLY A 107 0.00 6.19 -7.88
CA GLY A 107 0.47 5.42 -6.76
C GLY A 107 -0.54 4.36 -6.33
N SER A 108 -0.63 4.11 -5.02
CA SER A 108 -1.46 3.05 -4.46
C SER A 108 -2.97 3.34 -4.43
N ILE A 109 -3.40 4.54 -4.85
CA ILE A 109 -4.83 4.89 -4.93
C ILE A 109 -5.53 4.29 -6.17
N LEU A 110 -4.80 3.63 -7.08
CA LEU A 110 -5.44 2.91 -8.19
C LEU A 110 -6.42 1.85 -7.65
N LYS A 111 -7.57 1.70 -8.30
CA LYS A 111 -8.58 0.70 -7.93
C LYS A 111 -8.35 -0.57 -8.75
N VAL A 112 -7.93 -1.63 -8.06
CA VAL A 112 -7.74 -2.95 -8.67
C VAL A 112 -9.07 -3.69 -8.62
N GLU A 113 -9.80 -3.68 -9.73
CA GLU A 113 -11.11 -4.28 -9.85
C GLU A 113 -11.19 -5.21 -11.07
N GLY A 114 -11.80 -6.38 -10.87
CA GLY A 114 -12.13 -7.33 -11.92
C GLY A 114 -10.94 -8.08 -12.54
N PHE A 115 -9.75 -8.07 -11.90
CA PHE A 115 -8.62 -8.90 -12.33
C PHE A 115 -8.85 -10.37 -11.96
N ASP A 116 -8.56 -11.27 -12.89
CA ASP A 116 -8.54 -12.71 -12.63
C ASP A 116 -7.12 -13.13 -12.21
N PHE A 117 -6.87 -13.20 -10.90
CA PHE A 117 -5.55 -13.50 -10.37
C PHE A 117 -5.09 -14.94 -10.62
N GLU A 118 -6.02 -15.88 -10.84
CA GLU A 118 -5.69 -17.27 -11.19
C GLU A 118 -5.19 -17.30 -12.62
N ARG A 119 -5.98 -16.76 -13.56
CA ARG A 119 -5.59 -16.65 -14.97
C ARG A 119 -4.31 -15.85 -15.18
N LEU A 120 -4.15 -14.75 -14.44
CA LEU A 120 -2.92 -13.96 -14.46
C LEU A 120 -1.69 -14.81 -14.07
N GLY A 121 -1.85 -15.69 -13.08
CA GLY A 121 -0.80 -16.64 -12.67
C GLY A 121 -0.49 -17.66 -13.76
N ASP A 122 -1.52 -18.25 -14.35
CA ASP A 122 -1.36 -19.26 -15.41
C ASP A 122 -0.71 -18.67 -16.66
N GLU A 123 -1.14 -17.48 -17.10
CA GLU A 123 -0.53 -16.77 -18.23
C GLU A 123 0.92 -16.41 -17.96
N PHE A 124 1.24 -16.03 -16.72
CA PHE A 124 2.61 -15.69 -16.31
C PHE A 124 3.55 -16.90 -16.33
N GLU A 125 3.09 -18.06 -15.83
CA GLU A 125 3.87 -19.31 -15.87
C GLU A 125 4.01 -19.84 -17.31
N LEU A 126 3.00 -19.68 -18.15
CA LEU A 126 3.08 -20.01 -19.57
C LEU A 126 4.12 -19.15 -20.28
N LEU A 127 4.11 -17.83 -20.05
CA LEU A 127 5.07 -16.91 -20.65
C LEU A 127 6.52 -17.25 -20.26
N LYS A 128 6.74 -17.69 -19.00
CA LYS A 128 8.05 -18.19 -18.53
C LYS A 128 8.52 -19.40 -19.31
N ARG A 129 7.64 -20.38 -19.55
CA ARG A 129 7.97 -21.62 -20.27
C ARG A 129 8.26 -21.38 -21.74
N ASP A 130 7.58 -20.42 -22.36
CA ASP A 130 7.74 -20.09 -23.78
C ASP A 130 9.05 -19.35 -24.10
N GLY A 131 9.86 -18.99 -23.09
CA GLY A 131 11.11 -18.24 -23.27
C GLY A 131 10.94 -16.83 -23.87
N THR A 132 9.69 -16.38 -24.06
CA THR A 132 9.35 -15.06 -24.61
C THR A 132 9.63 -13.94 -23.61
N LEU A 133 9.77 -14.32 -22.34
CA LEU A 133 10.02 -13.43 -21.22
C LEU A 133 11.40 -12.76 -21.30
N ASP A 134 12.36 -13.32 -22.05
CA ASP A 134 13.71 -12.76 -22.23
C ASP A 134 13.83 -11.86 -23.47
N SER A 135 12.87 -11.90 -24.41
CA SER A 135 13.00 -11.26 -25.73
C SER A 135 12.13 -10.03 -25.95
N VAL A 136 11.02 -9.87 -25.20
CA VAL A 136 10.04 -8.78 -25.44
C VAL A 136 9.81 -7.90 -24.20
N PHE A 137 10.08 -8.42 -23.00
CA PHE A 137 9.84 -7.73 -21.74
C PHE A 137 11.10 -7.85 -20.87
N ALA A 138 11.50 -6.78 -20.18
CA ALA A 138 12.43 -6.97 -19.08
C ALA A 138 11.73 -7.84 -18.04
N GLY A 139 12.00 -9.15 -18.01
CA GLY A 139 11.21 -10.13 -17.26
C GLY A 139 10.96 -9.78 -15.78
N SER A 140 11.94 -9.11 -15.18
CA SER A 140 11.85 -8.55 -13.83
C SER A 140 10.70 -7.56 -13.66
N LYS A 141 10.40 -6.74 -14.67
CA LYS A 141 9.33 -5.73 -14.61
C LYS A 141 7.95 -6.39 -14.51
N LEU A 142 7.69 -7.43 -15.29
CA LEU A 142 6.41 -8.11 -15.25
C LEU A 142 6.20 -8.84 -13.92
N GLU A 143 7.25 -9.45 -13.36
CA GLU A 143 7.23 -10.00 -12.00
C GLU A 143 6.86 -8.95 -10.95
N GLU A 144 7.44 -7.75 -11.05
CA GLU A 144 7.11 -6.63 -10.17
C GLU A 144 5.64 -6.21 -10.33
N LEU A 145 5.13 -6.08 -11.56
CA LEU A 145 3.73 -5.71 -11.81
C LEU A 145 2.75 -6.77 -11.29
N VAL A 146 3.04 -8.07 -11.47
CA VAL A 146 2.21 -9.16 -10.94
C VAL A 146 2.19 -9.14 -9.41
N LYS A 147 3.35 -8.93 -8.77
CA LYS A 147 3.43 -8.77 -7.31
C LYS A 147 2.65 -7.53 -6.87
N GLN A 148 2.82 -6.39 -7.54
CA GLN A 148 2.15 -5.13 -7.25
C GLN A 148 0.64 -5.25 -7.26
N VAL A 149 0.05 -5.79 -8.35
CA VAL A 149 -1.41 -5.92 -8.46
C VAL A 149 -1.97 -6.87 -7.41
N LYS A 150 -1.24 -7.94 -7.06
CA LYS A 150 -1.65 -8.87 -5.99
C LYS A 150 -1.66 -8.19 -4.62
N LEU A 151 -0.67 -7.34 -4.33
CA LEU A 151 -0.63 -6.56 -3.09
C LEU A 151 -1.74 -5.51 -3.04
N MET A 152 -2.04 -4.88 -4.17
CA MET A 152 -3.08 -3.86 -4.30
C MET A 152 -4.50 -4.44 -4.39
N GLY A 153 -4.66 -5.71 -4.75
CA GLY A 153 -5.95 -6.40 -4.77
C GLY A 153 -6.30 -7.09 -3.45
N ARG A 154 -5.34 -7.19 -2.52
CA ARG A 154 -5.50 -7.89 -1.24
C ARG A 154 -6.15 -7.00 -0.18
N LYS A 155 -6.89 -7.64 0.73
CA LYS A 155 -7.37 -7.06 1.99
C LYS A 155 -6.51 -7.50 3.18
N TYR A 156 -6.36 -6.63 4.16
CA TYR A 156 -5.46 -6.78 5.31
C TYR A 156 -6.23 -6.66 6.63
N SER A 157 -5.72 -7.33 7.67
CA SER A 157 -6.31 -7.24 9.02
C SER A 157 -6.06 -5.89 9.67
N CYS A 158 -4.90 -5.29 9.40
CA CYS A 158 -4.53 -3.96 9.86
C CYS A 158 -3.92 -3.17 8.70
N VAL A 159 -4.38 -1.96 8.46
CA VAL A 159 -3.82 -1.02 7.48
C VAL A 159 -3.38 0.23 8.23
N VAL A 160 -2.07 0.54 8.18
CA VAL A 160 -1.49 1.67 8.93
C VAL A 160 -0.70 2.57 8.00
N THR A 161 -0.98 3.86 8.01
CA THR A 161 -0.23 4.81 7.17
C THR A 161 -0.22 6.23 7.69
N ASN A 162 0.82 6.98 7.31
CA ASN A 162 0.86 8.43 7.34
C ASN A 162 0.87 8.88 5.85
N PRO A 163 -0.29 9.21 5.26
CA PRO A 163 -0.42 9.48 3.84
C PRO A 163 0.17 10.87 3.49
N PRO A 164 0.42 11.14 2.20
CA PRO A 164 0.81 12.48 1.75
C PRO A 164 -0.28 13.52 2.01
N TYR A 165 0.12 14.72 2.45
CA TYR A 165 -0.77 15.85 2.70
C TYR A 165 -0.70 16.84 1.54
N MET A 166 -1.64 16.73 0.61
CA MET A 166 -1.62 17.48 -0.64
C MET A 166 -3.05 17.82 -1.06
N GLY A 167 -3.44 19.08 -0.83
CA GLY A 167 -4.72 19.60 -1.28
C GLY A 167 -4.83 19.58 -2.81
N SER A 168 -6.06 19.50 -3.33
CA SER A 168 -6.36 19.35 -4.75
C SER A 168 -5.75 20.42 -5.69
N ARG A 169 -5.35 21.59 -5.16
CA ARG A 169 -4.66 22.64 -5.93
C ARG A 169 -3.19 22.34 -6.21
N ASN A 170 -2.57 21.45 -5.43
CA ASN A 170 -1.14 21.14 -5.49
C ASN A 170 -0.85 19.80 -6.21
N ILE A 171 -1.85 19.23 -6.89
CA ILE A 171 -1.74 18.01 -7.69
C ILE A 171 -1.94 18.32 -9.17
N ASN A 172 -1.28 17.55 -10.05
CA ASN A 172 -1.38 17.76 -11.49
C ASN A 172 -2.77 17.41 -12.05
N THR A 173 -3.05 17.88 -13.27
CA THR A 173 -4.36 17.75 -13.93
C THR A 173 -4.81 16.29 -14.13
N LYS A 174 -3.91 15.38 -14.51
CA LYS A 174 -4.21 13.96 -14.68
C LYS A 174 -4.64 13.31 -13.37
N LEU A 175 -3.90 13.54 -12.30
CA LEU A 175 -4.20 13.02 -10.96
C LEU A 175 -5.49 13.61 -10.41
N ASN A 176 -5.71 14.91 -10.58
CA ASN A 176 -6.89 15.60 -10.08
C ASN A 176 -8.18 15.12 -10.78
N LYS A 177 -8.11 14.88 -12.10
CA LYS A 177 -9.20 14.25 -12.85
C LYS A 177 -9.50 12.85 -12.29
N PHE A 178 -8.48 12.00 -12.17
CA PHE A 178 -8.66 10.65 -11.62
C PHE A 178 -9.28 10.65 -10.22
N ILE A 179 -8.78 11.51 -9.31
CA ILE A 179 -9.32 11.62 -7.95
C ILE A 179 -10.78 12.10 -7.97
N SER A 180 -11.10 13.07 -8.83
CA SER A 180 -12.48 13.58 -8.95
C SER A 180 -13.46 12.51 -9.43
N ASP A 181 -13.02 11.62 -10.31
CA ASP A 181 -13.83 10.55 -10.89
C ASP A 181 -13.93 9.34 -9.94
N ALA A 182 -12.81 8.91 -9.35
CA ALA A 182 -12.73 7.69 -8.55
C ALA A 182 -13.05 7.88 -7.05
N TYR A 183 -12.86 9.09 -6.51
CA TYR A 183 -12.98 9.42 -5.08
C TYR A 183 -13.75 10.73 -4.86
N PRO A 184 -15.00 10.84 -5.35
CA PRO A 184 -15.75 12.10 -5.35
C PRO A 184 -16.02 12.68 -3.95
N ASP A 185 -16.03 11.83 -2.92
CA ASP A 185 -16.39 12.19 -1.54
C ASP A 185 -15.19 12.62 -0.68
N SER A 186 -13.95 12.37 -1.14
CA SER A 186 -12.71 12.74 -0.46
C SER A 186 -11.74 13.56 -1.32
N LYS A 187 -12.09 13.87 -2.57
CA LYS A 187 -11.25 14.54 -3.58
C LYS A 187 -10.58 15.86 -3.20
N THR A 188 -10.98 16.48 -2.09
CA THR A 188 -10.45 17.78 -1.66
C THR A 188 -9.00 17.69 -1.19
N ASP A 189 -8.57 16.57 -0.63
CA ASP A 189 -7.18 16.34 -0.22
C ASP A 189 -6.78 14.87 -0.38
N LEU A 190 -5.53 14.63 -0.78
CA LEU A 190 -5.00 13.29 -0.97
C LEU A 190 -4.99 12.47 0.33
N PHE A 191 -4.79 13.08 1.51
CA PHE A 191 -4.86 12.31 2.76
C PHE A 191 -6.25 11.69 2.96
N ALA A 192 -7.31 12.39 2.53
CA ALA A 192 -8.69 11.95 2.67
C ALA A 192 -9.01 10.84 1.66
N VAL A 193 -8.46 10.92 0.44
CA VAL A 193 -8.50 9.81 -0.53
C VAL A 193 -7.85 8.56 0.05
N PHE A 194 -6.74 8.71 0.78
CA PHE A 194 -6.10 7.60 1.48
C PHE A 194 -6.95 7.05 2.63
N ILE A 195 -7.83 7.84 3.27
CA ILE A 195 -8.78 7.30 4.26
C ILE A 195 -9.70 6.28 3.57
N GLU A 196 -10.34 6.68 2.47
CA GLU A 196 -11.18 5.74 1.69
C GLU A 196 -10.37 4.54 1.22
N LYS A 197 -9.19 4.77 0.64
CA LYS A 197 -8.36 3.68 0.10
C LYS A 197 -7.89 2.69 1.17
N CYS A 198 -7.54 3.16 2.37
CA CYS A 198 -7.11 2.28 3.45
C CYS A 198 -8.27 1.51 4.07
N LEU A 199 -9.46 2.11 4.15
CA LEU A 199 -10.69 1.38 4.48
C LEU A 199 -10.97 0.30 3.43
N ASP A 200 -10.80 0.61 2.14
CA ASP A 200 -10.91 -0.37 1.06
C ASP A 200 -9.81 -1.44 1.11
N PHE A 201 -8.68 -1.23 1.77
CA PHE A 201 -7.67 -2.28 1.99
C PHE A 201 -7.97 -3.13 3.22
N THR A 202 -8.96 -2.81 4.02
CA THR A 202 -9.20 -3.46 5.31
C THR A 202 -10.26 -4.56 5.19
N ASN A 203 -9.96 -5.71 5.80
CA ASN A 203 -10.93 -6.80 5.93
C ASN A 203 -12.12 -6.41 6.82
N SER A 204 -13.25 -7.12 6.68
CA SER A 204 -14.31 -7.08 7.70
C SER A 204 -13.72 -7.33 9.08
N LYS A 205 -14.10 -6.55 10.09
CA LYS A 205 -13.55 -6.60 11.47
C LYS A 205 -12.06 -6.23 11.60
N GLY A 206 -11.40 -5.79 10.53
CA GLY A 206 -10.05 -5.26 10.54
C GLY A 206 -9.98 -3.81 11.01
N PHE A 207 -8.76 -3.28 11.10
CA PHE A 207 -8.48 -1.94 11.61
C PHE A 207 -7.68 -1.09 10.61
N THR A 208 -8.13 0.14 10.38
CA THR A 208 -7.38 1.18 9.68
C THR A 208 -6.90 2.21 10.70
N SER A 209 -5.60 2.41 10.82
CA SER A 209 -5.03 3.46 11.67
C SER A 209 -4.23 4.45 10.86
N MET A 210 -4.51 5.73 11.00
CA MET A 210 -3.84 6.76 10.21
C MET A 210 -3.52 7.98 11.05
N ILE A 211 -2.49 8.71 10.61
CA ILE A 211 -2.26 10.09 11.04
C ILE A 211 -2.63 10.98 9.85
N THR A 212 -3.53 11.94 10.04
CA THR A 212 -3.94 12.89 8.98
C THR A 212 -4.14 14.29 9.55
N MET A 213 -4.46 15.27 8.69
CA MET A 213 -5.03 16.54 9.17
C MET A 213 -6.41 16.29 9.78
N GLN A 214 -6.80 17.05 10.82
CA GLN A 214 -8.11 16.90 11.48
C GLN A 214 -9.30 17.51 10.70
N SER A 215 -9.03 18.23 9.62
CA SER A 215 -10.04 19.00 8.87
C SER A 215 -11.17 18.15 8.28
N TRP A 216 -10.91 16.87 7.99
CA TRP A 216 -11.94 15.94 7.50
C TRP A 216 -13.08 15.71 8.50
N MET A 217 -12.86 16.02 9.77
CA MET A 217 -13.85 15.83 10.84
C MET A 217 -14.96 16.89 10.82
N PHE A 218 -14.71 18.08 10.26
CA PHE A 218 -15.66 19.21 10.40
C PHE A 218 -15.88 20.05 9.12
N LEU A 219 -14.99 20.01 8.13
CA LEU A 219 -15.25 20.76 6.89
C LEU A 219 -16.40 20.11 6.09
N SER A 220 -17.27 20.93 5.51
CA SER A 220 -18.40 20.48 4.68
C SER A 220 -17.95 19.70 3.44
N SER A 221 -16.77 20.00 2.91
CA SER A 221 -16.18 19.27 1.78
C SER A 221 -15.98 17.77 2.03
N PHE A 222 -15.91 17.34 3.30
CA PHE A 222 -15.72 15.95 3.71
C PHE A 222 -16.98 15.33 4.35
N GLU A 223 -18.14 15.98 4.22
CA GLU A 223 -19.39 15.49 4.83
C GLU A 223 -19.79 14.10 4.31
N LYS A 224 -19.74 13.89 3.00
CA LYS A 224 -20.04 12.60 2.39
C LYS A 224 -19.08 11.50 2.81
N LEU A 225 -17.78 11.82 2.92
CA LEU A 225 -16.79 10.90 3.47
C LEU A 225 -17.15 10.49 4.90
N ARG A 226 -17.53 11.43 5.76
CA ARG A 226 -17.94 11.11 7.15
C ARG A 226 -19.18 10.23 7.18
N ILE A 227 -20.19 10.50 6.36
CA ILE A 227 -21.39 9.65 6.24
C ILE A 227 -20.98 8.22 5.85
N LYS A 228 -20.18 8.07 4.78
CA LYS A 228 -19.69 6.76 4.31
C LYS A 228 -18.93 5.98 5.38
N ILE A 229 -18.10 6.67 6.17
CA ILE A 229 -17.38 6.06 7.31
C ILE A 229 -18.39 5.56 8.35
N LEU A 230 -19.33 6.41 8.79
CA LEU A 230 -20.28 6.08 9.87
C LEU A 230 -21.32 5.02 9.48
N GLU A 231 -21.62 4.87 8.20
CA GLU A 231 -22.57 3.85 7.71
C GLU A 231 -21.98 2.42 7.74
N ASN A 232 -20.65 2.28 7.60
CA ASN A 232 -20.01 0.97 7.38
C ASN A 232 -18.91 0.64 8.39
N HIS A 233 -18.52 1.61 9.23
CA HIS A 233 -17.38 1.50 10.12
C HIS A 233 -17.64 2.19 11.46
N LYS A 234 -16.80 1.87 12.45
CA LYS A 234 -16.77 2.54 13.75
C LYS A 234 -15.43 3.22 13.96
N ILE A 235 -15.46 4.48 14.37
CA ILE A 235 -14.28 5.17 14.90
C ILE A 235 -14.05 4.64 16.32
N ASP A 236 -12.99 3.86 16.53
CA ASP A 236 -12.66 3.28 17.84
C ASP A 236 -11.83 4.23 18.69
N THR A 237 -10.88 4.94 18.10
CA THR A 237 -10.03 5.91 18.80
C THR A 237 -9.78 7.15 17.94
N MET A 238 -9.60 8.29 18.62
CA MET A 238 -9.26 9.57 18.03
C MET A 238 -8.39 10.35 19.01
N VAL A 239 -7.21 10.77 18.58
CA VAL A 239 -6.23 11.51 19.38
C VAL A 239 -5.80 12.75 18.61
N HIS A 240 -6.22 13.92 19.10
CA HIS A 240 -5.75 15.20 18.58
C HIS A 240 -4.32 15.43 19.06
N LEU A 241 -3.36 15.45 18.14
CA LEU A 241 -1.94 15.64 18.46
C LEU A 241 -1.58 17.12 18.63
N GLY A 242 -2.45 18.01 18.18
CA GLY A 242 -2.26 19.45 18.23
C GLY A 242 -1.30 19.98 17.14
N PRO A 243 -0.99 21.29 17.19
CA PRO A 243 -0.04 21.90 16.27
C PRO A 243 1.38 21.45 16.57
N ARG A 244 2.27 21.48 15.55
CA ARG A 244 3.70 21.09 15.66
C ARG A 244 3.96 19.60 15.97
N ALA A 245 2.97 18.73 15.76
CA ALA A 245 3.17 17.28 15.85
C ALA A 245 4.22 16.74 14.84
N PHE A 246 4.51 17.50 13.77
CA PHE A 246 5.60 17.25 12.84
C PHE A 246 6.57 18.43 12.86
N GLU A 247 7.84 18.20 13.20
CA GLU A 247 8.88 19.25 13.27
C GLU A 247 9.05 20.02 11.95
N GLN A 248 8.77 19.36 10.82
CA GLN A 248 8.99 19.87 9.47
C GLN A 248 7.80 20.69 8.93
N ILE A 249 6.65 20.70 9.61
CA ILE A 249 5.46 21.40 9.16
C ILE A 249 5.22 22.60 10.09
N GLY A 250 5.73 23.75 9.68
CA GLY A 250 5.60 25.00 10.44
C GLY A 250 4.17 25.52 10.51
N GLY A 251 3.80 26.04 11.67
CA GLY A 251 2.57 26.81 11.90
C GLY A 251 1.47 26.07 12.68
N GLU A 252 0.60 26.85 13.34
CA GLU A 252 -0.59 26.36 14.05
C GLU A 252 -1.68 25.81 13.10
N ILE A 253 -1.47 25.98 11.77
CA ILE A 253 -2.42 25.63 10.71
C ILE A 253 -2.53 24.11 10.51
N VAL A 254 -1.47 23.35 10.80
CA VAL A 254 -1.49 21.89 10.65
C VAL A 254 -1.77 21.24 11.99
N SER A 255 -3.06 21.17 12.31
CA SER A 255 -3.57 20.36 13.41
C SER A 255 -3.80 18.94 12.91
N THR A 256 -3.02 18.01 13.45
CA THR A 256 -3.09 16.60 13.06
C THR A 256 -3.84 15.77 14.09
N THR A 257 -4.42 14.67 13.61
CA THR A 257 -5.08 13.68 14.44
C THR A 257 -4.60 12.30 14.07
N ALA A 258 -4.43 11.45 15.07
CA ALA A 258 -4.23 10.02 14.90
C ALA A 258 -5.52 9.30 15.29
N PHE A 259 -5.95 8.34 14.48
CA PHE A 259 -7.20 7.64 14.73
C PHE A 259 -7.12 6.17 14.33
N THR A 260 -8.05 5.38 14.86
CA THR A 260 -8.30 4.02 14.42
C THR A 260 -9.77 3.85 14.08
N ILE A 261 -10.04 3.33 12.88
CA ILE A 261 -11.37 2.97 12.39
C ILE A 261 -11.41 1.45 12.22
N ARG A 262 -12.51 0.85 12.68
CA ARG A 262 -12.77 -0.59 12.56
C ARG A 262 -13.89 -0.84 11.57
N ALA A 263 -13.65 -1.74 10.62
CA ALA A 263 -14.68 -2.24 9.71
C ALA A 263 -15.63 -3.20 10.44
N TRP A 264 -16.92 -3.18 10.09
CA TRP A 264 -17.90 -4.12 10.65
C TRP A 264 -17.84 -5.50 9.99
#